data_AF-A0A445H3S8-F1
#
_entry.id   AF-A0A445H3S8-F1
#
_cell.length_a   1.000
_cell.length_b   1.000
_cell.length_c   1.000
_cell.angle_alpha   90.00
_cell.angle_beta   90.00
_cell.angle_gamma   90.00
#
_symmetry.space_group_name_H-M   'P 1'
#
loop_
_entity.id
_entity.type
_entity.pdbx_description
1 polymer ?
#
loop_
_entity_poly.entity_id
_entity_poly.type
_entity_poly.pdbx_seq_one_letter_code
_entity_poly.pdbx_strand_id
1 'polypeptide(L)' 'MDEFLTSLCFLFLCIFLFPSFSSSAILFQGFNWASSEKAGEWYNFMKTLVPDIADSGVDYVWLPPPSNSHDR' A
#
# COMPACT_ATOMS: atom_id res chain seq x y z
N MET A 1 -33.00 20.57 27.85
CA MET A 1 -31.54 20.66 27.54
C MET A 1 -30.85 19.33 27.79
N ASP A 2 -31.34 18.55 28.76
CA ASP A 2 -30.75 17.27 29.18
C ASP A 2 -30.81 16.15 28.13
N GLU A 3 -31.92 15.99 27.40
CA GLU A 3 -32.03 14.97 26.34
C GLU A 3 -31.09 15.23 25.17
N PHE A 4 -30.94 16.50 24.78
CA PHE A 4 -30.02 16.91 23.71
C PHE A 4 -28.56 16.63 24.09
N LEU A 5 -28.18 16.98 25.32
CA LEU A 5 -26.84 16.72 25.84
C LEU A 5 -26.57 15.22 25.95
N THR A 6 -27.56 14.45 26.40
CA THR A 6 -27.49 12.99 26.50
C THR A 6 -27.30 12.35 25.12
N SER A 7 -28.07 12.78 24.11
CA SER A 7 -27.93 12.31 22.73
C SER A 7 -26.55 12.63 22.15
N LEU A 8 -26.02 13.83 22.46
CA LEU A 8 -24.69 14.24 22.00
C LEU A 8 -23.59 13.41 22.67
N CYS A 9 -23.72 13.12 23.97
CA CYS A 9 -22.82 12.22 24.68
C CYS A 9 -22.85 10.82 24.08
N PHE A 10 -24.02 10.26 23.78
CA PHE A 10 -24.13 8.96 23.10
C PHE A 10 -23.47 8.96 21.73
N LEU A 11 -23.63 10.02 20.93
CA LEU A 11 -22.97 10.14 19.63
C LEU A 11 -21.45 10.15 19.74
N PHE A 12 -20.90 10.94 20.67
CA PHE A 12 -19.45 10.95 20.91
C PHE A 12 -18.94 9.59 21.38
N LEU A 13 -19.67 8.95 22.29
CA LEU A 13 -19.33 7.63 22.81
C LEU A 13 -19.35 6.58 21.70
N CYS A 14 -20.33 6.63 20.79
CA CYS A 14 -20.34 5.84 19.56
C CYS A 14 -19.06 6.06 18.74
N ILE A 15 -18.72 7.32 18.41
CA ILE A 15 -17.53 7.64 17.59
C ILE A 15 -16.22 7.13 18.24
N PHE A 16 -16.08 7.22 19.56
CA PHE A 16 -14.89 6.71 20.26
C PHE A 16 -14.83 5.19 20.36
N LEU A 17 -15.99 4.51 20.41
CA LEU A 17 -16.05 3.05 20.49
C LEU A 17 -15.99 2.36 19.12
N PHE A 18 -16.27 3.07 18.03
CA PHE A 18 -16.12 2.52 16.69
C PHE A 18 -14.64 2.51 16.28
N PRO A 19 -14.02 1.33 16.07
CA PRO A 19 -12.69 1.27 15.53
C PRO A 19 -12.69 1.87 14.11
N SER A 20 -11.68 2.67 13.79
CA SER A 20 -11.45 3.09 12.40
C SER A 20 -11.25 1.84 11.54
N PHE A 21 -12.17 1.59 10.61
CA PHE A 21 -12.03 0.56 9.57
C PHE A 21 -11.02 1.01 8.52
N SER A 22 -9.76 1.12 8.92
CA SER A 22 -8.65 1.38 8.02
C SER A 22 -7.73 0.18 8.06
N SER A 23 -7.62 -0.53 6.93
CA SER A 23 -6.58 -1.55 6.78
C SER A 23 -5.26 -0.85 6.50
N SER A 24 -4.18 -1.31 7.14
CA SER A 24 -2.83 -0.95 6.69
C SER A 24 -2.60 -1.58 5.32
N ALA A 25 -2.02 -0.81 4.39
CA ALA A 25 -1.54 -1.33 3.11
C ALA A 25 -0.01 -1.30 3.10
N ILE A 26 0.60 -2.38 2.63
CA ILE A 26 2.05 -2.52 2.51
C ILE A 26 2.45 -2.34 1.04
N LEU A 27 3.27 -1.32 0.78
CA LEU A 27 3.85 -1.04 -0.53
C LEU A 27 5.29 -1.56 -0.59
N PHE A 28 5.59 -2.39 -1.59
CA PHE A 28 6.93 -2.88 -1.87
C PHE A 28 7.55 -2.12 -3.04
N GLN A 29 8.73 -1.53 -2.84
CA GLN A 29 9.51 -0.98 -3.95
C GLN A 29 10.18 -2.13 -4.72
N GLY A 30 9.67 -2.44 -5.91
CA GLY A 30 10.13 -3.61 -6.68
C GLY A 30 11.51 -3.44 -7.33
N PHE A 31 12.02 -2.20 -7.41
CA PHE A 31 13.20 -1.86 -8.20
C PHE A 31 14.27 -1.15 -7.37
N ASN A 32 15.49 -1.19 -7.90
CA ASN A 32 16.66 -0.49 -7.39
C ASN A 32 17.51 0.02 -8.56
N TRP A 33 18.69 0.57 -8.26
CA TRP A 33 19.61 1.09 -9.29
C TRP A 33 19.99 0.04 -10.35
N ALA A 34 20.31 -1.19 -9.94
CA ALA A 34 20.70 -2.30 -10.82
C ALA A 34 19.54 -2.86 -11.66
N SER A 35 18.29 -2.47 -11.37
CA SER A 35 17.13 -2.90 -12.16
C SER A 35 17.18 -2.35 -13.60
N SER A 36 17.91 -1.23 -13.80
CA SER A 36 18.16 -0.64 -15.12
C SER A 36 19.11 -1.46 -16.01
N GLU A 37 19.96 -2.30 -15.40
CA GLU A 37 20.95 -3.12 -16.10
C GLU A 37 20.30 -4.30 -16.83
N LYS A 38 19.11 -4.71 -16.38
CA LYS A 38 18.34 -5.85 -16.92
C LYS A 38 17.29 -5.38 -17.93
N ALA A 39 17.73 -4.72 -19.00
CA ALA A 39 16.88 -4.19 -20.06
C ALA A 39 15.94 -5.29 -20.61
N GLY A 40 14.66 -5.23 -20.22
CA GLY A 40 13.60 -6.17 -20.64
C GLY A 40 13.42 -7.41 -19.76
N GLU A 41 14.43 -7.83 -18.99
CA GLU A 41 14.34 -9.04 -18.15
C GLU A 41 13.77 -8.80 -16.76
N TRP A 42 13.89 -7.57 -16.24
CA TRP A 42 13.44 -7.23 -14.89
C TRP A 42 11.95 -7.55 -14.65
N TYR A 43 11.08 -7.23 -15.62
CA TYR A 43 9.64 -7.51 -15.49
C TYR A 43 9.33 -9.01 -15.45
N ASN A 44 10.07 -9.83 -16.21
CA ASN A 44 9.89 -11.27 -16.22
C ASN A 44 10.39 -11.90 -14.91
N PHE A 45 11.52 -11.42 -14.39
CA PHE A 45 12.00 -11.78 -13.07
C PHE A 45 11.02 -11.36 -11.96
N MET A 46 10.47 -10.15 -12.00
CA MET A 46 9.50 -9.70 -11.01
C MET A 46 8.25 -10.57 -10.98
N LYS A 47 7.75 -11.00 -12.15
CA LYS A 47 6.59 -11.90 -12.23
C LYS A 47 6.82 -13.23 -11.50
N THR A 48 8.05 -13.75 -11.48
CA THR A 48 8.34 -15.00 -10.76
C THR A 48 8.32 -14.82 -9.24
N LEU A 49 8.50 -13.60 -8.74
CA LEU A 49 8.51 -13.28 -7.31
C LEU A 49 7.15 -12.83 -6.77
N VAL A 50 6.15 -12.57 -7.62
CA VAL A 50 4.82 -12.09 -7.20
C VAL A 50 4.18 -12.99 -6.14
N PRO A 51 4.20 -14.33 -6.24
CA PRO A 51 3.61 -15.20 -5.21
C PRO A 51 4.28 -14.99 -3.84
N ASP A 52 5.61 -15.02 -3.79
CA ASP A 52 6.37 -14.86 -2.55
C ASP A 52 6.18 -13.47 -1.93
N ILE A 53 6.08 -12.43 -2.76
CA ILE A 53 5.80 -11.05 -2.32
C ILE A 53 4.39 -10.97 -1.72
N ALA A 54 3.39 -11.57 -2.36
CA ALA A 54 2.02 -11.59 -1.85
C ALA A 54 1.93 -12.37 -0.53
N ASP A 55 2.59 -13.52 -0.43
CA ASP A 55 2.64 -14.35 0.79
C ASP A 55 3.32 -13.62 1.97
N SER A 56 4.17 -12.63 1.69
CA SER A 56 4.76 -11.76 2.72
C SER A 56 3.81 -10.68 3.28
N GLY A 57 2.60 -10.55 2.73
CA GLY A 57 1.61 -9.58 3.15
C GLY A 57 1.69 -8.23 2.43
N VAL A 58 2.40 -8.15 1.31
CA VAL A 58 2.47 -6.95 0.47
C VAL A 58 1.20 -6.81 -0.38
N ASP A 59 0.58 -5.62 -0.35
CA ASP A 59 -0.62 -5.31 -1.14
C ASP A 59 -0.29 -4.76 -2.53
N TYR A 60 0.78 -3.97 -2.63
CA TYR A 60 1.13 -3.23 -3.84
C TYR A 60 2.62 -3.31 -4.13
N VAL A 61 2.96 -3.35 -5.43
CA VAL A 61 4.34 -3.23 -5.90
C VAL A 61 4.50 -1.92 -6.67
N TRP A 62 5.41 -1.07 -6.22
CA TRP A 62 5.85 0.10 -6.97
C TRP A 62 6.81 -0.33 -8.07
N LEU A 63 6.38 -0.14 -9.32
CA LEU A 63 7.16 -0.43 -10.51
C LEU A 63 8.06 0.77 -10.88
N PRO A 64 9.22 0.53 -11.52
CA PRO A 64 10.04 1.61 -12.05
C PRO A 64 9.26 2.36 -13.13
N PRO A 65 9.65 3.62 -13.44
CA PRO A 65 9.09 4.37 -14.55
C PRO A 65 9.11 3.54 -15.84
N PRO A 66 8.01 3.47 -16.62
CA PRO A 66 7.90 2.60 -17.80
C PRO A 66 8.78 3.04 -18.99
N SER A 67 9.41 4.21 -18.92
CA SER A 67 10.36 4.69 -19.92
C SER A 67 11.79 4.34 -19.53
N ASN A 68 12.58 3.84 -20.49
CA ASN A 68 14.04 3.77 -20.42
C ASN A 68 14.63 5.17 -20.24
N SER A 69 14.57 5.76 -19.05
CA SER A 69 15.28 7.00 -18.72
C SER A 69 16.75 6.68 -18.51
N HIS A 70 17.39 6.21 -19.58
CA HIS A 70 18.83 6.32 -19.71
C HIS A 70 19.06 7.77 -20.16
N ASP A 71 19.45 8.64 -19.22
CA ASP A 71 20.25 9.81 -19.63
C ASP A 71 21.51 9.21 -20.27
N ARG A 72 21.72 9.49 -21.55
CA ARG A 72 23.03 9.28 -22.17
C ARG A 72 23.88 10.50 -21.95
#